data_AF-A0A2G9I532-F1
#
_entry.id   AF-A0A2G9I532-F1
#
_cell.length_a   1.000
_cell.length_b   1.000
_cell.length_c   1.000
_cell.angle_alpha   90.00
_cell.angle_beta   90.00
_cell.angle_gamma   90.00
#
_symmetry.space_group_name_H-M   'P 1'
#
loop_
_entity.id
_entity.type
_entity.pdbx_description
1 polymer ?
#
loop_
_entity_poly.entity_id
_entity_poly.type
_entity_poly.pdbx_seq_one_letter_code
_entity_poly.pdbx_strand_id
1 'polypeptide(L)'
;MNRPMCRTVSDAVHVLDAIVGYDNNDPQATRSASKYIPHGGYSQFLKPNGLKGKRLGIVRDLFFQFSDKLVKHTSEQNLQTLRQNGAVLVDNLEIANLNTILDYILRGELTALLAEFKISLNDYLRELVASPVRSLAAVIAFNKKFSDVEKIKEFGQDLFLASEATNGIGDLEKKALRNLTKLTRNGFEKLMEQNKLDAIVTAGANVASVLAIGGFPGITVPAAYDRKGVPIGICFGGLKGFEPRLIEIAYAFEQATKTNEELNEVMDRWIRTMLKRLEDFSRNEFEKLMKEHELNVIITPSSRFFPILAIGGYPGITVPAGYGSDGMPFGIRIGGLKGTEPALSLSLLKQDMLSRKLQRFAGHLLLVVMFITKVNYSNSDRCLSRLQLWKFGKVDLACSSQ
;
A
#
# COMPACT_ATOMS: atom_id res chain seq x y z
N MET A 1 0.50 -1.37 -8.13
CA MET A 1 -0.62 -1.41 -7.16
C MET A 1 -1.56 -0.29 -7.57
N ASN A 2 -2.60 -0.60 -8.35
CA ASN A 2 -3.37 0.41 -9.11
C ASN A 2 -4.74 0.66 -8.48
N ARG A 3 -4.80 0.86 -7.15
CA ARG A 3 -6.05 1.15 -6.43
C ARG A 3 -5.81 2.25 -5.39
N PRO A 4 -6.70 3.25 -5.28
CA PRO A 4 -6.57 4.30 -4.28
C PRO A 4 -6.80 3.76 -2.86
N MET A 5 -5.95 4.15 -1.92
CA MET A 5 -6.13 3.92 -0.49
C MET A 5 -5.90 5.25 0.22
N CYS A 6 -6.97 5.84 0.75
CA CYS A 6 -6.94 7.17 1.35
C CYS A 6 -7.75 7.20 2.65
N ARG A 7 -7.62 8.28 3.41
CA ARG A 7 -8.37 8.49 4.66
C ARG A 7 -9.83 8.87 4.41
N THR A 8 -10.13 9.45 3.25
CA THR A 8 -11.48 9.84 2.87
C THR A 8 -11.87 9.27 1.51
N VAL A 9 -13.16 9.04 1.31
CA VAL A 9 -13.73 8.64 0.02
C VAL A 9 -13.42 9.71 -1.05
N SER A 10 -13.50 10.99 -0.69
CA SER A 10 -13.15 12.10 -1.59
C SER A 10 -11.72 11.98 -2.12
N ASP A 11 -10.73 11.80 -1.23
CA ASP A 11 -9.33 11.66 -1.65
C ASP A 11 -9.13 10.44 -2.55
N ALA A 12 -9.77 9.31 -2.20
CA ALA A 12 -9.68 8.09 -2.98
C ALA A 12 -10.24 8.28 -4.40
N VAL A 13 -11.33 9.05 -4.55
CA VAL A 13 -11.95 9.37 -5.84
C VAL A 13 -11.07 10.29 -6.68
N HIS A 14 -10.42 11.28 -6.09
CA HIS A 14 -9.48 12.15 -6.83
C HIS A 14 -8.26 11.36 -7.33
N VAL A 15 -7.75 10.41 -6.53
CA VAL A 15 -6.70 9.50 -6.99
C VAL A 15 -7.22 8.57 -8.09
N LEU A 16 -8.45 8.05 -7.98
CA LEU A 16 -9.06 7.23 -9.02
C LEU A 16 -9.14 7.98 -10.35
N ASP A 17 -9.60 9.23 -10.33
CA ASP A 17 -9.67 10.09 -11.52
C ASP A 17 -8.29 10.31 -12.17
N ALA A 18 -7.23 10.35 -11.38
CA ALA A 18 -5.87 10.52 -11.89
C ALA A 18 -5.27 9.25 -12.52
N ILE A 19 -5.67 8.05 -12.06
CA ILE A 19 -5.06 6.78 -12.49
C ILE A 19 -5.90 6.00 -13.50
N VAL A 20 -7.18 6.35 -13.68
CA VAL A 20 -8.07 5.62 -14.59
C VAL A 20 -7.85 6.05 -16.03
N GLY A 21 -7.78 5.09 -16.95
CA GLY A 21 -7.60 5.40 -18.36
C GLY A 21 -7.25 4.17 -19.21
N TYR A 22 -7.18 4.40 -20.52
CA TYR A 22 -6.64 3.45 -21.47
C TYR A 22 -5.11 3.47 -21.45
N ASP A 23 -4.49 2.30 -21.46
CA ASP A 23 -3.04 2.12 -21.54
C ASP A 23 -2.69 1.28 -22.77
N ASN A 24 -1.77 1.80 -23.60
CA ASN A 24 -1.26 1.09 -24.77
C ASN A 24 -0.41 -0.13 -24.40
N ASN A 25 0.17 -0.15 -23.20
CA ASN A 25 0.93 -1.28 -22.69
C ASN A 25 0.04 -2.35 -22.04
N ASP A 26 -1.23 -2.03 -21.77
CA ASP A 26 -2.26 -2.98 -21.33
C ASP A 26 -3.58 -2.77 -22.10
N PRO A 27 -3.56 -2.97 -23.43
CA PRO A 27 -4.70 -2.59 -24.28
C PRO A 27 -5.89 -3.53 -24.10
N GLN A 28 -5.68 -4.78 -23.69
CA GLN A 28 -6.76 -5.75 -23.52
C GLN A 28 -7.61 -5.43 -22.28
N ALA A 29 -6.97 -5.19 -21.12
CA ALA A 29 -7.70 -4.91 -19.90
C ALA A 29 -8.29 -3.50 -19.93
N THR A 30 -7.49 -2.49 -20.31
CA THR A 30 -7.90 -1.09 -20.17
C THR A 30 -8.92 -0.64 -21.21
N ARG A 31 -8.95 -1.22 -22.42
CA ARG A 31 -9.99 -0.92 -23.43
C ARG A 31 -11.37 -1.33 -22.95
N SER A 32 -11.47 -2.55 -22.41
CA SER A 32 -12.73 -3.09 -21.90
C SER A 32 -13.21 -2.32 -20.66
N ALA A 33 -12.28 -1.86 -19.82
CA ALA A 33 -12.58 -1.07 -18.63
C ALA A 33 -12.97 0.37 -18.96
N SER A 34 -12.41 0.97 -20.02
CA SER A 34 -12.65 2.37 -20.39
C SER A 34 -14.11 2.71 -20.64
N LYS A 35 -14.93 1.74 -21.05
CA LYS A 35 -16.39 1.91 -21.23
C LYS A 35 -17.14 2.22 -19.93
N TYR A 36 -16.53 1.95 -18.77
CA TYR A 36 -17.10 2.20 -17.46
C TYR A 36 -16.65 3.54 -16.86
N ILE A 37 -15.73 4.26 -17.51
CA ILE A 37 -15.26 5.56 -17.05
C ILE A 37 -16.33 6.60 -17.41
N PRO A 38 -16.92 7.29 -16.42
CA PRO A 38 -17.95 8.30 -16.66
C PRO A 38 -17.35 9.55 -17.32
N HIS A 39 -18.10 10.16 -18.24
CA HIS A 39 -17.76 11.48 -18.77
C HIS A 39 -17.71 12.51 -17.63
N GLY A 40 -16.61 13.25 -17.51
CA GLY A 40 -16.41 14.22 -16.43
C GLY A 40 -15.79 13.64 -15.15
N GLY A 41 -15.40 12.36 -15.14
CA GLY A 41 -14.70 11.74 -14.01
C GLY A 41 -15.62 11.28 -12.87
N TYR A 42 -15.05 10.66 -11.87
CA TYR A 42 -15.72 10.05 -10.73
C TYR A 42 -16.05 11.05 -9.61
N SER A 43 -15.33 12.17 -9.51
CA SER A 43 -15.57 13.22 -8.51
C SER A 43 -17.03 13.74 -8.48
N GLN A 44 -17.74 13.73 -9.61
CA GLN A 44 -19.15 14.13 -9.70
C GLN A 44 -20.12 13.24 -8.90
N PHE A 45 -19.67 12.05 -8.47
CA PHE A 45 -20.45 11.09 -7.70
C PHE A 45 -20.29 11.24 -6.18
N LEU A 46 -19.50 12.23 -5.71
CA LEU A 46 -19.36 12.59 -4.29
C LEU A 46 -20.61 13.33 -3.78
N LYS A 47 -21.73 12.61 -3.64
CA LYS A 47 -23.04 13.17 -3.27
C LYS A 47 -23.41 12.85 -1.81
N PRO A 48 -23.59 13.84 -0.92
CA PRO A 48 -23.93 13.60 0.48
C PRO A 48 -25.26 12.84 0.68
N ASN A 49 -26.20 12.98 -0.25
CA ASN A 49 -27.50 12.29 -0.26
C ASN A 49 -27.50 11.04 -1.16
N GLY A 50 -26.33 10.50 -1.49
CA GLY A 50 -26.13 9.39 -2.43
C GLY A 50 -26.78 8.06 -2.02
N LEU A 51 -27.26 7.92 -0.78
CA LEU A 51 -27.97 6.73 -0.30
C LEU A 51 -29.47 6.70 -0.66
N LYS A 52 -30.08 7.85 -0.98
CA LYS A 52 -31.53 7.95 -1.19
C LYS A 52 -31.99 7.05 -2.34
N GLY A 53 -32.83 6.08 -2.03
CA GLY A 53 -33.40 5.13 -2.98
C GLY A 53 -32.47 4.00 -3.41
N LYS A 54 -31.22 3.94 -2.91
CA LYS A 54 -30.29 2.85 -3.22
C LYS A 54 -30.77 1.56 -2.60
N ARG A 55 -30.73 0.47 -3.36
CA ARG A 55 -31.11 -0.88 -2.89
C ARG A 55 -29.86 -1.65 -2.52
N LEU A 56 -29.68 -1.93 -1.23
CA LEU A 56 -28.47 -2.57 -0.71
C LEU A 56 -28.80 -3.96 -0.15
N GLY A 57 -28.10 -4.98 -0.63
CA GLY A 57 -28.27 -6.37 -0.20
C GLY A 57 -27.40 -6.72 1.00
N ILE A 58 -27.93 -7.47 1.96
CA ILE A 58 -27.18 -7.97 3.12
C ILE A 58 -27.16 -9.49 3.06
N VAL A 59 -25.96 -10.04 2.97
CA VAL A 59 -25.70 -11.48 3.10
C VAL A 59 -25.16 -11.68 4.50
N ARG A 60 -26.00 -12.20 5.42
CA ARG A 60 -25.66 -12.30 6.84
C ARG A 60 -24.66 -13.41 7.12
N ASP A 61 -24.88 -14.56 6.51
CA ASP A 61 -24.06 -15.74 6.72
C ASP A 61 -22.61 -15.46 6.29
N LEU A 62 -21.65 -15.88 7.13
CA LEU A 62 -20.20 -15.68 7.00
C LEU A 62 -19.69 -14.22 6.99
N PHE A 63 -20.51 -13.23 6.64
CA PHE A 63 -20.08 -11.83 6.54
C PHE A 63 -20.46 -10.96 7.74
N PHE A 64 -21.42 -11.39 8.56
CA PHE A 64 -21.83 -10.72 9.80
C PHE A 64 -21.75 -11.63 11.03
N GLN A 65 -20.91 -12.68 10.96
CA GLN A 65 -20.64 -13.55 12.10
C GLN A 65 -19.55 -12.92 12.99
N PHE A 66 -19.95 -12.26 14.07
CA PHE A 66 -19.03 -11.70 15.06
C PHE A 66 -19.15 -12.42 16.39
N SER A 67 -18.02 -12.77 16.98
CA SER A 67 -17.94 -13.22 18.37
C SER A 67 -18.06 -12.04 19.36
N ASP A 68 -17.60 -10.86 18.96
CA ASP A 68 -17.67 -9.64 19.78
C ASP A 68 -19.04 -8.95 19.65
N LYS A 69 -19.72 -8.79 20.80
CA LYS A 69 -21.03 -8.14 20.90
C LYS A 69 -21.00 -6.65 20.49
N LEU A 70 -19.91 -5.94 20.76
CA LEU A 70 -19.75 -4.54 20.36
C LEU A 70 -19.67 -4.41 18.84
N VAL A 71 -18.88 -5.28 18.21
CA VAL A 71 -18.76 -5.30 16.74
C VAL A 71 -20.09 -5.63 16.08
N LYS A 72 -20.83 -6.59 16.65
CA LYS A 72 -22.18 -6.91 16.20
C LYS A 72 -23.11 -5.70 16.33
N HIS A 73 -23.14 -5.06 17.50
CA HIS A 73 -23.99 -3.89 17.74
C HIS A 73 -23.67 -2.75 16.77
N THR A 74 -22.38 -2.44 16.59
CA THR A 74 -21.96 -1.33 15.72
C THR A 74 -22.25 -1.64 14.25
N SER A 75 -22.11 -2.91 13.84
CA SER A 75 -22.50 -3.33 12.50
C SER A 75 -24.01 -3.10 12.24
N GLU A 76 -24.87 -3.39 13.21
CA GLU A 76 -26.31 -3.08 13.11
C GLU A 76 -26.58 -1.57 13.09
N GLN A 77 -25.86 -0.77 13.88
CA GLN A 77 -25.97 0.69 13.85
C GLN A 77 -25.57 1.27 12.49
N ASN A 78 -24.54 0.71 11.85
CA ASN A 78 -24.15 1.10 10.50
C ASN A 78 -25.25 0.77 9.48
N LEU A 79 -25.87 -0.40 9.57
CA LEU A 79 -27.04 -0.74 8.73
C LEU A 79 -28.22 0.20 9.01
N GLN A 80 -28.44 0.58 10.26
CA GLN A 80 -29.49 1.54 10.61
C GLN A 80 -29.21 2.94 10.03
N THR A 81 -27.96 3.37 10.03
CA THR A 81 -27.52 4.63 9.40
C THR A 81 -27.83 4.63 7.91
N LEU A 82 -27.58 3.51 7.21
CA LEU A 82 -27.93 3.36 5.80
C LEU A 82 -29.44 3.54 5.57
N ARG A 83 -30.29 2.89 6.39
CA ARG A 83 -31.76 3.03 6.30
C ARG A 83 -32.22 4.47 6.55
N GLN A 84 -31.71 5.11 7.60
CA GLN A 84 -32.07 6.48 7.96
C GLN A 84 -31.71 7.50 6.87
N ASN A 85 -30.65 7.23 6.11
CA ASN A 85 -30.22 8.03 4.97
C ASN A 85 -30.91 7.62 3.64
N GLY A 86 -31.99 6.84 3.71
CA GLY A 86 -32.89 6.57 2.60
C GLY A 86 -32.53 5.36 1.73
N ALA A 87 -31.59 4.52 2.14
CA ALA A 87 -31.33 3.26 1.47
C ALA A 87 -32.38 2.20 1.82
N VAL A 88 -32.77 1.39 0.83
CA VAL A 88 -33.62 0.22 0.99
C VAL A 88 -32.72 -0.99 1.24
N LEU A 89 -32.76 -1.56 2.45
CA LEU A 89 -31.98 -2.75 2.77
C LEU A 89 -32.79 -4.03 2.51
N VAL A 90 -32.25 -4.91 1.68
CA VAL A 90 -32.78 -6.25 1.42
C VAL A 90 -31.94 -7.24 2.23
N ASP A 91 -32.51 -7.73 3.33
CA ASP A 91 -31.78 -8.53 4.32
C ASP A 91 -31.91 -10.05 4.07
N ASN A 92 -31.03 -10.83 4.70
CA ASN A 92 -30.99 -12.30 4.63
C ASN A 92 -30.91 -12.86 3.21
N LEU A 93 -30.12 -12.20 2.36
CA LEU A 93 -29.79 -12.71 1.04
C LEU A 93 -28.72 -13.81 1.11
N GLU A 94 -28.71 -14.68 0.13
CA GLU A 94 -27.75 -15.79 0.02
C GLU A 94 -27.03 -15.77 -1.32
N ILE A 95 -25.71 -15.94 -1.29
CA ILE A 95 -24.92 -16.16 -2.51
C ILE A 95 -24.85 -17.66 -2.75
N ALA A 96 -25.38 -18.11 -3.89
CA ALA A 96 -25.31 -19.53 -4.25
C ALA A 96 -23.85 -20.00 -4.33
N ASN A 97 -23.56 -21.16 -3.73
CA ASN A 97 -22.22 -21.75 -3.64
C ASN A 97 -21.19 -20.91 -2.86
N LEU A 98 -21.63 -20.08 -1.90
CA LEU A 98 -20.73 -19.19 -1.14
C LEU A 98 -19.53 -19.94 -0.51
N ASN A 99 -19.75 -21.10 0.11
CA ASN A 99 -18.65 -21.88 0.69
C ASN A 99 -17.60 -22.28 -0.35
N THR A 100 -18.02 -22.72 -1.54
CA THR A 100 -17.11 -23.01 -2.65
C THR A 100 -16.41 -21.74 -3.14
N ILE A 101 -17.15 -20.62 -3.23
CA ILE A 101 -16.60 -19.30 -3.59
C ILE A 101 -15.62 -18.78 -2.53
N LEU A 102 -15.66 -19.23 -1.28
CA LEU A 102 -14.73 -18.81 -0.22
C LEU A 102 -13.53 -19.76 -0.07
N ASP A 103 -13.60 -20.96 -0.64
CA ASP A 103 -12.48 -21.89 -0.69
C ASP A 103 -11.71 -21.73 -2.02
N TYR A 104 -10.48 -21.19 -1.94
CA TYR A 104 -9.65 -20.88 -3.12
C TYR A 104 -9.12 -22.14 -3.86
N ILE A 105 -9.15 -23.31 -3.21
CA ILE A 105 -8.82 -24.59 -3.83
C ILE A 105 -10.04 -25.11 -4.57
N LEU A 106 -11.19 -25.22 -3.88
CA LEU A 106 -12.42 -25.79 -4.47
C LEU A 106 -12.95 -24.98 -5.66
N ARG A 107 -12.77 -23.65 -5.65
CA ARG A 107 -13.17 -22.82 -6.79
C ARG A 107 -12.21 -22.91 -7.98
N GLY A 108 -11.01 -23.47 -7.79
CA GLY A 108 -9.96 -23.61 -8.82
C GLY A 108 -9.04 -22.39 -8.98
N GLU A 109 -9.15 -21.38 -8.11
CA GLU A 109 -8.34 -20.16 -8.18
C GLU A 109 -6.85 -20.48 -8.03
N LEU A 110 -6.48 -21.33 -7.07
CA LEU A 110 -5.07 -21.72 -6.87
C LEU A 110 -4.45 -22.30 -8.14
N THR A 111 -5.17 -23.17 -8.84
CA THR A 111 -4.69 -23.84 -10.06
C THR A 111 -4.39 -22.83 -11.17
N ALA A 112 -5.34 -21.91 -11.43
CA ALA A 112 -5.14 -20.87 -12.43
C ALA A 112 -4.01 -19.91 -12.00
N LEU A 113 -4.01 -19.47 -10.74
CA LEU A 113 -3.05 -18.49 -10.21
C LEU A 113 -1.61 -19.01 -10.27
N LEU A 114 -1.35 -20.27 -9.93
CA LEU A 114 0.00 -20.83 -9.99
C LEU A 114 0.55 -20.85 -11.42
N ALA A 115 -0.27 -21.17 -12.42
CA ALA A 115 0.15 -21.18 -13.81
C ALA A 115 0.32 -19.75 -14.36
N GLU A 116 -0.63 -18.87 -14.09
CA GLU A 116 -0.58 -17.46 -14.51
C GLU A 116 0.58 -16.71 -13.87
N PHE A 117 0.91 -16.99 -12.60
CA PHE A 117 1.99 -16.32 -11.87
C PHE A 117 3.35 -16.59 -12.50
N LYS A 118 3.68 -17.84 -12.84
CA LYS A 118 4.95 -18.20 -13.51
C LYS A 118 5.09 -17.45 -14.83
N ILE A 119 4.04 -17.49 -15.66
CA ILE A 119 4.03 -16.83 -16.98
C ILE A 119 4.22 -15.33 -16.81
N SER A 120 3.33 -14.69 -16.04
CA SER A 120 3.29 -13.24 -15.89
C SER A 120 4.55 -12.68 -15.23
N LEU A 121 5.09 -13.36 -14.21
CA LEU A 121 6.31 -12.92 -13.55
C LEU A 121 7.52 -13.05 -14.47
N ASN A 122 7.62 -14.14 -15.25
CA ASN A 122 8.71 -14.31 -16.21
C ASN A 122 8.65 -13.27 -17.34
N ASP A 123 7.45 -12.94 -17.83
CA ASP A 123 7.26 -11.88 -18.82
C ASP A 123 7.70 -10.53 -18.25
N TYR A 124 7.18 -10.17 -17.08
CA TYR A 124 7.53 -8.94 -16.37
C TYR A 124 9.05 -8.81 -16.12
N LEU A 125 9.70 -9.84 -15.56
CA LEU A 125 11.13 -9.81 -15.23
C LEU A 125 12.03 -9.73 -16.47
N ARG A 126 11.58 -10.24 -17.62
CA ARG A 126 12.32 -10.14 -18.89
C ARG A 126 12.32 -8.71 -19.43
N GLU A 127 11.24 -7.97 -19.24
CA GLU A 127 11.09 -6.60 -19.74
C GLU A 127 11.82 -5.55 -18.88
N LEU A 128 12.19 -5.88 -17.64
CA LEU A 128 12.90 -4.94 -16.76
C LEU A 128 14.24 -4.49 -17.37
N VAL A 129 14.50 -3.19 -17.37
CA VAL A 129 15.78 -2.63 -17.83
C VAL A 129 16.95 -3.20 -17.02
N ALA A 130 16.80 -3.28 -15.70
CA ALA A 130 17.79 -3.83 -14.78
C ALA A 130 17.12 -4.76 -13.79
N SER A 131 17.61 -6.00 -13.71
CA SER A 131 17.21 -6.98 -12.70
C SER A 131 18.28 -8.06 -12.56
N PRO A 132 18.64 -8.47 -11.33
CA PRO A 132 19.57 -9.58 -11.09
C PRO A 132 18.95 -10.96 -11.40
N VAL A 133 17.64 -11.02 -11.61
CA VAL A 133 16.87 -12.23 -11.93
C VAL A 133 15.97 -12.00 -13.13
N ARG A 134 15.81 -13.01 -13.98
CA ARG A 134 15.03 -12.92 -15.23
C ARG A 134 13.91 -13.95 -15.32
N SER A 135 13.69 -14.71 -14.26
CA SER A 135 12.65 -15.74 -14.17
C SER A 135 12.34 -16.12 -12.73
N LEU A 136 11.20 -16.77 -12.52
CA LEU A 136 10.81 -17.38 -11.25
C LEU A 136 11.83 -18.42 -10.78
N ALA A 137 12.36 -19.25 -11.68
CA ALA A 137 13.46 -20.17 -11.36
C ALA A 137 14.70 -19.44 -10.80
N ALA A 138 15.06 -18.28 -11.38
CA ALA A 138 16.17 -17.46 -10.89
C ALA A 138 15.84 -16.81 -9.54
N VAL A 139 14.59 -16.39 -9.30
CA VAL A 139 14.12 -15.91 -7.99
C VAL A 139 14.24 -17.01 -6.93
N ILE A 140 13.82 -18.24 -7.23
CA ILE A 140 13.93 -19.39 -6.31
C ILE A 140 15.39 -19.67 -5.97
N ALA A 141 16.28 -19.65 -6.97
CA ALA A 141 17.71 -19.85 -6.78
C ALA A 141 18.34 -18.73 -5.94
N PHE A 142 17.95 -17.47 -6.20
CA PHE A 142 18.36 -16.31 -5.41
C PHE A 142 17.96 -16.49 -3.94
N ASN A 143 16.69 -16.83 -3.68
CA ASN A 143 16.18 -17.05 -2.33
C ASN A 143 16.93 -18.16 -1.59
N LYS A 144 17.30 -19.25 -2.29
CA LYS A 144 18.12 -20.32 -1.71
C LYS A 144 19.54 -19.85 -1.39
N LYS A 145 20.14 -19.03 -2.25
CA LYS A 145 21.49 -18.49 -2.05
C LYS A 145 21.55 -17.49 -0.89
N PHE A 146 20.48 -16.72 -0.68
CA PHE A 146 20.37 -15.70 0.37
C PHE A 146 19.34 -16.09 1.45
N SER A 147 19.31 -17.38 1.81
CA SER A 147 18.27 -17.96 2.67
C SER A 147 18.09 -17.29 4.02
N ASP A 148 19.16 -16.75 4.60
CA ASP A 148 19.12 -16.09 5.91
C ASP A 148 18.41 -14.73 5.83
N VAL A 149 18.58 -14.00 4.71
CA VAL A 149 17.96 -12.69 4.49
C VAL A 149 16.52 -12.87 4.01
N GLU A 150 16.29 -13.84 3.13
CA GLU A 150 14.97 -14.18 2.58
C GLU A 150 14.12 -15.05 3.53
N LYS A 151 14.67 -15.45 4.68
CA LYS A 151 13.97 -16.19 5.75
C LYS A 151 13.26 -17.45 5.28
N ILE A 152 13.93 -18.20 4.41
CA ILE A 152 13.37 -19.43 3.80
C ILE A 152 13.13 -20.52 4.85
N LYS A 153 13.87 -20.51 5.97
CA LYS A 153 13.66 -21.47 7.06
C LYS A 153 12.36 -21.21 7.81
N GLU A 154 11.98 -19.95 7.97
CA GLU A 154 10.80 -19.52 8.73
C GLU A 154 9.52 -19.60 7.90
N PHE A 155 9.58 -19.20 6.62
CA PHE A 155 8.38 -19.03 5.79
C PHE A 155 8.34 -19.88 4.52
N GLY A 156 9.46 -20.48 4.12
CA GLY A 156 9.56 -21.27 2.90
C GLY A 156 9.37 -20.46 1.61
N GLN A 157 9.14 -21.18 0.51
CA GLN A 157 8.80 -20.60 -0.80
C GLN A 157 7.97 -21.57 -1.64
N ASP A 158 7.09 -22.34 -1.00
CA ASP A 158 6.39 -23.48 -1.62
C ASP A 158 5.49 -23.05 -2.77
N LEU A 159 4.87 -21.86 -2.69
CA LEU A 159 4.07 -21.31 -3.79
C LEU A 159 4.93 -21.01 -5.02
N PHE A 160 6.18 -20.55 -4.85
CA PHE A 160 7.09 -20.35 -5.98
C PHE A 160 7.50 -21.68 -6.61
N LEU A 161 7.81 -22.68 -5.78
CA LEU A 161 8.14 -24.02 -6.25
C LEU A 161 6.97 -24.67 -6.98
N ALA A 162 5.75 -24.58 -6.43
CA ALA A 162 4.53 -25.09 -7.04
C ALA A 162 4.20 -24.38 -8.35
N SER A 163 4.35 -23.05 -8.40
CA SER A 163 4.14 -22.26 -9.61
C SER A 163 5.18 -22.59 -10.68
N GLU A 164 6.46 -22.71 -10.31
CA GLU A 164 7.53 -23.10 -11.24
C GLU A 164 7.31 -24.51 -11.82
N ALA A 165 6.71 -25.43 -11.06
CA ALA A 165 6.38 -26.77 -11.52
C ALA A 165 5.21 -26.82 -12.52
N THR A 166 4.52 -25.71 -12.78
CA THR A 166 3.43 -25.67 -13.77
C THR A 166 3.94 -25.69 -15.21
N ASN A 167 3.09 -26.24 -16.10
CA ASN A 167 3.32 -26.31 -17.55
C ASN A 167 2.58 -25.21 -18.33
N GLY A 168 2.14 -24.14 -17.64
CA GLY A 168 1.35 -23.06 -18.22
C GLY A 168 -0.16 -23.36 -18.28
N ILE A 169 -0.88 -22.68 -19.16
CA ILE A 169 -2.35 -22.72 -19.24
C ILE A 169 -2.83 -23.88 -20.14
N GLY A 170 -3.09 -25.03 -19.54
CA GLY A 170 -3.65 -26.22 -20.18
C GLY A 170 -5.16 -26.36 -19.97
N ASP A 171 -5.69 -27.56 -20.21
CA ASP A 171 -7.12 -27.84 -20.07
C ASP A 171 -7.62 -27.75 -18.63
N LEU A 172 -6.76 -28.09 -17.66
CA LEU A 172 -7.05 -28.02 -16.24
C LEU A 172 -7.24 -26.56 -15.79
N GLU A 173 -6.30 -25.68 -16.14
CA GLU A 173 -6.34 -24.25 -15.81
C GLU A 173 -7.52 -23.59 -16.52
N LYS A 174 -7.76 -23.91 -17.80
CA LYS A 174 -8.94 -23.41 -18.53
C LYS A 174 -10.25 -23.87 -17.89
N LYS A 175 -10.32 -25.11 -17.37
CA LYS A 175 -11.49 -25.61 -16.63
C LYS A 175 -11.67 -24.86 -15.32
N ALA A 176 -10.58 -24.57 -14.60
CA ALA A 176 -10.61 -23.77 -13.38
C ALA A 176 -11.13 -22.35 -13.65
N LEU A 177 -10.61 -21.66 -14.67
CA LEU A 177 -11.07 -20.32 -15.09
C LEU A 177 -12.57 -20.29 -15.47
N ARG A 178 -13.04 -21.32 -16.21
CA ARG A 178 -14.47 -21.47 -16.51
C ARG A 178 -15.31 -21.70 -15.25
N ASN A 179 -14.78 -22.42 -14.26
CA ASN A 179 -15.45 -22.62 -12.98
C ASN A 179 -15.60 -21.31 -12.19
N LEU A 180 -14.54 -20.49 -12.11
CA LEU A 180 -14.59 -19.15 -11.49
C LEU A 180 -15.68 -18.28 -12.13
N THR A 181 -15.73 -18.28 -13.47
CA THR A 181 -16.74 -17.56 -14.25
C THR A 181 -18.15 -18.07 -13.92
N LYS A 182 -18.35 -19.39 -13.88
CA LYS A 182 -19.63 -20.02 -13.56
C LYS A 182 -20.10 -19.70 -12.13
N LEU A 183 -19.20 -19.76 -11.15
CA LEU A 183 -19.50 -19.45 -9.75
C LEU A 183 -19.91 -17.99 -9.59
N THR A 184 -19.18 -17.09 -10.24
CA THR A 184 -19.51 -15.66 -10.27
C THR A 184 -20.90 -15.40 -10.89
N ARG A 185 -21.14 -15.94 -12.09
CA ARG A 185 -22.38 -15.76 -12.85
C ARG A 185 -23.61 -16.25 -12.08
N ASN A 186 -23.51 -17.44 -11.50
CA ASN A 186 -24.63 -18.09 -10.82
C ASN A 186 -24.79 -17.68 -9.35
N GLY A 187 -23.75 -17.11 -8.75
CA GLY A 187 -23.74 -16.62 -7.38
C GLY A 187 -23.98 -15.11 -7.33
N PHE A 188 -22.91 -14.33 -7.29
CA PHE A 188 -22.96 -12.89 -7.04
C PHE A 188 -23.72 -12.10 -8.11
N GLU A 189 -23.46 -12.34 -9.41
CA GLU A 189 -24.16 -11.60 -10.48
C GLU A 189 -25.67 -11.85 -10.43
N LYS A 190 -26.06 -13.13 -10.37
CA LYS A 190 -27.46 -13.53 -10.26
C LYS A 190 -28.15 -12.90 -9.04
N LEU A 191 -27.49 -12.89 -7.87
CA LEU A 191 -28.03 -12.28 -6.67
C LEU A 191 -28.29 -10.78 -6.88
N MET A 192 -27.31 -10.06 -7.43
CA MET A 192 -27.40 -8.62 -7.70
C MET A 192 -28.52 -8.29 -8.69
N GLU A 193 -28.62 -9.04 -9.79
CA GLU A 193 -29.61 -8.85 -10.85
C GLU A 193 -31.04 -9.15 -10.38
N GLN A 194 -31.25 -10.31 -9.76
CA GLN A 194 -32.59 -10.76 -9.34
C GLN A 194 -33.22 -9.83 -8.30
N ASN A 195 -32.39 -9.29 -7.39
CA ASN A 195 -32.86 -8.41 -6.32
C ASN A 195 -32.80 -6.92 -6.68
N LYS A 196 -32.31 -6.60 -7.89
CA LYS A 196 -32.13 -5.24 -8.42
C LYS A 196 -31.31 -4.39 -7.44
N LEU A 197 -30.15 -4.90 -7.04
CA LEU A 197 -29.29 -4.27 -6.05
C LEU A 197 -28.34 -3.26 -6.71
N ASP A 198 -28.09 -2.16 -6.01
CA ASP A 198 -27.04 -1.19 -6.33
C ASP A 198 -25.70 -1.58 -5.70
N ALA A 199 -25.73 -2.26 -4.55
CA ALA A 199 -24.57 -2.88 -3.93
C ALA A 199 -24.98 -4.00 -2.97
N ILE A 200 -24.04 -4.87 -2.62
CA ILE A 200 -24.09 -5.61 -1.36
C ILE A 200 -23.31 -4.86 -0.28
N VAL A 201 -23.65 -5.12 0.97
CA VAL A 201 -23.01 -4.52 2.15
C VAL A 201 -22.48 -5.65 3.04
N THR A 202 -21.22 -5.55 3.44
CA THR A 202 -20.62 -6.46 4.43
C THR A 202 -19.84 -5.71 5.48
N ALA A 203 -19.71 -6.29 6.68
CA ALA A 203 -18.73 -5.81 7.63
C ALA A 203 -17.32 -6.28 7.23
N GLY A 204 -16.37 -5.37 7.33
CA GLY A 204 -15.00 -5.57 6.87
C GLY A 204 -14.95 -5.92 5.37
N ALA A 205 -13.81 -6.46 4.96
CA ALA A 205 -13.53 -6.84 3.58
C ALA A 205 -13.88 -8.31 3.27
N ASN A 206 -14.75 -8.96 4.04
CA ASN A 206 -15.00 -10.41 3.95
C ASN A 206 -15.53 -10.84 2.58
N VAL A 207 -16.17 -9.92 1.84
CA VAL A 207 -16.67 -10.19 0.49
C VAL A 207 -15.59 -10.07 -0.61
N ALA A 208 -14.35 -9.72 -0.27
CA ALA A 208 -13.28 -9.49 -1.23
C ALA A 208 -13.07 -10.67 -2.18
N SER A 209 -13.12 -11.92 -1.68
CA SER A 209 -13.00 -13.13 -2.51
C SER A 209 -14.10 -13.21 -3.57
N VAL A 210 -15.35 -12.92 -3.19
CA VAL A 210 -16.50 -12.92 -4.11
C VAL A 210 -16.30 -11.87 -5.21
N LEU A 211 -15.84 -10.68 -4.84
CA LEU A 211 -15.61 -9.59 -5.77
C LEU A 211 -14.40 -9.85 -6.69
N ALA A 212 -13.32 -10.39 -6.14
CA ALA A 212 -12.05 -10.58 -6.82
C ALA A 212 -12.15 -11.58 -7.99
N ILE A 213 -12.77 -12.75 -7.77
CA ILE A 213 -12.87 -13.80 -8.80
C ILE A 213 -13.68 -13.38 -10.02
N GLY A 214 -14.57 -12.40 -9.85
CA GLY A 214 -15.37 -11.84 -10.94
C GLY A 214 -14.80 -10.53 -11.51
N GLY A 215 -13.78 -9.95 -10.89
CA GLY A 215 -13.26 -8.63 -11.26
C GLY A 215 -14.27 -7.50 -11.00
N PHE A 216 -14.96 -7.56 -9.85
CA PHE A 216 -15.97 -6.59 -9.44
C PHE A 216 -15.39 -5.49 -8.55
N PRO A 217 -15.94 -4.27 -8.61
CA PRO A 217 -15.52 -3.19 -7.73
C PRO A 217 -16.03 -3.39 -6.30
N GLY A 218 -15.20 -2.98 -5.35
CA GLY A 218 -15.54 -2.88 -3.94
C GLY A 218 -14.90 -1.65 -3.32
N ILE A 219 -15.60 -1.00 -2.38
CA ILE A 219 -15.12 0.15 -1.62
C ILE A 219 -15.37 -0.07 -0.14
N THR A 220 -14.33 0.08 0.68
CA THR A 220 -14.42 -0.05 2.13
C THR A 220 -14.23 1.30 2.79
N VAL A 221 -15.14 1.64 3.70
CA VAL A 221 -15.10 2.89 4.47
C VAL A 221 -14.95 2.52 5.95
N PRO A 222 -14.13 3.24 6.75
CA PRO A 222 -14.12 3.09 8.20
C PRO A 222 -15.52 3.27 8.78
N ALA A 223 -15.92 2.40 9.70
CA ALA A 223 -17.28 2.35 10.20
C ALA A 223 -17.38 2.14 11.72
N ALA A 224 -16.33 1.62 12.38
CA ALA A 224 -16.28 1.49 13.83
C ALA A 224 -14.86 1.19 14.34
N TYR A 225 -14.75 1.02 15.65
CA TYR A 225 -13.62 0.41 16.34
C TYR A 225 -14.11 -0.63 17.34
N ASP A 226 -13.31 -1.67 17.56
CA ASP A 226 -13.53 -2.56 18.69
C ASP A 226 -13.01 -1.95 20.01
N ARG A 227 -13.19 -2.66 21.13
CA ARG A 227 -12.73 -2.22 22.45
C ARG A 227 -11.21 -2.05 22.57
N LYS A 228 -10.45 -2.65 21.67
CA LYS A 228 -8.98 -2.57 21.59
C LYS A 228 -8.52 -1.48 20.64
N GLY A 229 -9.44 -0.74 20.01
CA GLY A 229 -9.14 0.28 19.02
C GLY A 229 -8.76 -0.30 17.66
N VAL A 230 -9.13 -1.55 17.35
CA VAL A 230 -8.95 -2.14 16.02
C VAL A 230 -10.03 -1.58 15.10
N PRO A 231 -9.67 -1.02 13.93
CA PRO A 231 -10.62 -0.43 13.00
C PRO A 231 -11.50 -1.51 12.36
N ILE A 232 -12.77 -1.17 12.20
CA ILE A 232 -13.77 -2.01 11.53
C ILE A 232 -14.34 -1.20 10.39
N GLY A 233 -14.25 -1.74 9.18
CA GLY A 233 -14.82 -1.13 7.99
C GLY A 233 -16.21 -1.65 7.67
N ILE A 234 -16.92 -0.93 6.81
CA ILE A 234 -18.04 -1.44 6.04
C ILE A 234 -17.63 -1.46 4.56
N CYS A 235 -17.87 -2.57 3.88
CA CYS A 235 -17.55 -2.74 2.47
C CYS A 235 -18.83 -2.76 1.63
N PHE A 236 -18.79 -2.03 0.52
CA PHE A 236 -19.82 -2.02 -0.51
C PHE A 236 -19.27 -2.66 -1.78
N GLY A 237 -19.92 -3.71 -2.26
CA GLY A 237 -19.55 -4.44 -3.48
C GLY A 237 -20.60 -4.29 -4.58
N GLY A 238 -20.18 -4.09 -5.83
CA GLY A 238 -21.07 -3.84 -6.96
C GLY A 238 -20.74 -4.68 -8.19
N LEU A 239 -21.58 -4.60 -9.23
CA LEU A 239 -21.24 -5.20 -10.54
C LEU A 239 -20.19 -4.36 -11.27
N LYS A 240 -19.62 -4.89 -12.35
CA LYS A 240 -18.67 -4.14 -13.21
C LYS A 240 -19.31 -2.84 -13.70
N GLY A 241 -18.62 -1.72 -13.53
CA GLY A 241 -19.13 -0.40 -13.87
C GLY A 241 -19.98 0.27 -12.79
N PHE A 242 -20.11 -0.33 -11.61
CA PHE A 242 -20.87 0.26 -10.50
C PHE A 242 -20.01 1.19 -9.63
N GLU A 243 -18.75 1.46 -9.98
CA GLU A 243 -17.88 2.41 -9.30
C GLU A 243 -18.59 3.75 -9.00
N PRO A 244 -19.34 4.38 -9.93
CA PRO A 244 -20.09 5.60 -9.63
C PRO A 244 -21.13 5.42 -8.51
N ARG A 245 -21.87 4.30 -8.52
CA ARG A 245 -22.89 4.00 -7.49
C ARG A 245 -22.24 3.74 -6.14
N LEU A 246 -21.15 2.98 -6.15
CA LEU A 246 -20.39 2.66 -4.94
C LEU A 246 -19.78 3.91 -4.32
N ILE A 247 -19.30 4.86 -5.13
CA ILE A 247 -18.82 6.16 -4.65
C ILE A 247 -19.94 6.97 -4.01
N GLU A 248 -21.12 7.06 -4.65
CA GLU A 248 -22.29 7.75 -4.06
C GLU A 248 -22.68 7.14 -2.71
N ILE A 249 -22.75 5.81 -2.62
CA ILE A 249 -23.11 5.07 -1.41
C ILE A 249 -22.06 5.28 -0.32
N ALA A 250 -20.78 5.06 -0.64
CA ALA A 250 -19.68 5.15 0.31
C ALA A 250 -19.49 6.57 0.84
N TYR A 251 -19.57 7.58 -0.04
CA TYR A 251 -19.42 8.96 0.35
C TYR A 251 -20.57 9.41 1.25
N ALA A 252 -21.82 9.12 0.89
CA ALA A 252 -22.97 9.45 1.73
C ALA A 252 -22.91 8.75 3.10
N PHE A 253 -22.50 7.48 3.15
CA PHE A 253 -22.28 6.78 4.41
C PHE A 253 -21.16 7.42 5.25
N GLU A 254 -20.03 7.76 4.63
CA GLU A 254 -18.93 8.45 5.30
C GLU A 254 -19.40 9.78 5.90
N GLN A 255 -20.16 10.59 5.14
CA GLN A 255 -20.67 11.87 5.64
C GLN A 255 -21.68 11.69 6.78
N ALA A 256 -22.53 10.66 6.73
CA ALA A 256 -23.51 10.37 7.78
C ALA A 256 -22.87 9.84 9.08
N THR A 257 -21.68 9.24 9.00
CA THR A 257 -20.98 8.66 10.16
C THR A 257 -19.86 9.53 10.72
N LYS A 258 -19.39 10.52 9.96
CA LYS A 258 -18.46 11.57 10.44
C LYS A 258 -19.00 12.40 11.60
N THR A 259 -20.31 12.43 11.82
CA THR A 259 -20.92 13.13 12.98
C THR A 259 -20.94 12.28 14.25
N ASN A 260 -20.51 11.02 14.21
CA ASN A 260 -20.42 10.18 15.41
C ASN A 260 -19.15 10.55 16.20
N GLU A 261 -19.32 11.28 17.30
CA GLU A 261 -18.25 11.70 18.21
C GLU A 261 -17.38 10.52 18.69
N GLU A 262 -17.96 9.35 18.94
CA GLU A 262 -17.21 8.15 19.36
C GLU A 262 -16.24 7.62 18.29
N LEU A 263 -16.66 7.64 17.02
CA LEU A 263 -15.84 7.23 15.87
C LEU A 263 -14.66 8.18 15.70
N ASN A 264 -14.92 9.48 15.81
CA ASN A 264 -13.89 10.51 15.71
C ASN A 264 -12.95 10.48 16.91
N GLU A 265 -13.43 10.34 18.14
CA GLU A 265 -12.60 10.28 19.33
C GLU A 265 -11.68 9.06 19.34
N VAL A 266 -12.16 7.87 18.94
CA VAL A 266 -11.32 6.66 18.90
C VAL A 266 -10.35 6.71 17.73
N MET A 267 -10.78 7.14 16.54
CA MET A 267 -9.90 7.40 15.38
C MET A 267 -8.80 8.36 15.78
N ASP A 268 -9.16 9.49 16.38
CA ASP A 268 -8.22 10.49 16.84
C ASP A 268 -7.32 9.97 17.97
N ARG A 269 -7.84 9.21 18.94
CA ARG A 269 -7.04 8.67 20.05
C ARG A 269 -6.08 7.59 19.56
N TRP A 270 -6.48 6.78 18.59
CA TRP A 270 -5.63 5.76 17.97
C TRP A 270 -4.58 6.39 17.05
N ILE A 271 -4.97 7.32 16.17
CA ILE A 271 -4.05 8.11 15.34
C ILE A 271 -3.09 8.87 16.26
N ARG A 272 -3.58 9.58 17.28
CA ARG A 272 -2.73 10.29 18.25
C ARG A 272 -1.84 9.33 19.01
N THR A 273 -2.28 8.16 19.47
CA THR A 273 -1.43 7.25 20.26
C THR A 273 -0.38 6.53 19.39
N MET A 274 -0.77 6.09 18.18
CA MET A 274 0.13 5.42 17.25
C MET A 274 1.12 6.40 16.63
N LEU A 275 0.63 7.54 16.11
CA LEU A 275 1.50 8.60 15.60
C LEU A 275 2.35 9.18 16.71
N LYS A 276 1.82 9.47 17.90
CA LYS A 276 2.66 9.97 19.02
C LYS A 276 3.71 8.97 19.46
N ARG A 277 3.44 7.66 19.48
CA ARG A 277 4.49 6.66 19.78
C ARG A 277 5.57 6.61 18.70
N LEU A 278 5.19 6.75 17.43
CA LEU A 278 6.13 6.74 16.30
C LEU A 278 6.86 8.09 16.15
N GLU A 279 6.18 9.21 16.38
CA GLU A 279 6.69 10.58 16.38
C GLU A 279 7.56 10.85 17.61
N ASP A 280 7.18 10.43 18.82
CA ASP A 280 8.00 10.60 20.03
C ASP A 280 9.29 9.79 19.89
N PHE A 281 9.21 8.55 19.38
CA PHE A 281 10.39 7.74 19.07
C PHE A 281 11.26 8.39 17.98
N SER A 282 10.64 8.93 16.93
CA SER A 282 11.34 9.52 15.80
C SER A 282 11.90 10.92 16.06
N ARG A 283 11.19 11.79 16.78
CA ARG A 283 11.59 13.18 17.04
C ARG A 283 12.61 13.26 18.17
N ASN A 284 12.41 12.52 19.26
CA ASN A 284 13.31 12.61 20.41
C ASN A 284 14.69 12.08 20.06
N GLU A 285 14.81 10.96 19.35
CA GLU A 285 16.11 10.39 19.00
C GLU A 285 16.78 11.12 17.82
N PHE A 286 16.01 11.53 16.80
CA PHE A 286 16.58 12.23 15.65
C PHE A 286 17.00 13.68 15.98
N GLU A 287 16.15 14.47 16.64
CA GLU A 287 16.54 15.85 16.99
C GLU A 287 17.66 15.87 18.02
N LYS A 288 17.66 14.92 18.98
CA LYS A 288 18.74 14.78 19.94
C LYS A 288 20.06 14.48 19.25
N LEU A 289 20.09 13.50 18.32
CA LEU A 289 21.28 13.20 17.52
C LEU A 289 21.77 14.43 16.73
N MET A 290 20.86 15.15 16.08
CA MET A 290 21.21 16.33 15.29
C MET A 290 21.72 17.49 16.15
N LYS A 291 21.14 17.69 17.35
CA LYS A 291 21.56 18.75 18.30
C LYS A 291 22.84 18.38 19.05
N GLU A 292 22.98 17.15 19.55
CA GLU A 292 24.17 16.66 20.27
C GLU A 292 25.45 16.71 19.43
N HIS A 293 25.32 16.57 18.12
CA HIS A 293 26.45 16.61 17.19
C HIS A 293 26.48 17.87 16.31
N GLU A 294 25.66 18.88 16.63
CA GLU A 294 25.57 20.16 15.91
C GLU A 294 25.40 20.01 14.37
N LEU A 295 24.65 18.98 13.96
CA LEU A 295 24.46 18.62 12.57
C LEU A 295 23.35 19.46 11.94
N ASN A 296 23.61 20.01 10.76
CA ASN A 296 22.58 20.64 9.93
C ASN A 296 21.87 19.62 9.02
N VAL A 297 22.58 18.57 8.62
CA VAL A 297 22.11 17.51 7.71
C VAL A 297 22.75 16.18 8.09
N ILE A 298 22.01 15.07 7.98
CA ILE A 298 22.51 13.71 8.10
C ILE A 298 22.48 13.00 6.76
N ILE A 299 23.49 12.18 6.48
CA ILE A 299 23.61 11.38 5.27
C ILE A 299 23.59 9.91 5.66
N THR A 300 22.65 9.14 5.10
CA THR A 300 22.41 7.74 5.50
C THR A 300 22.15 6.83 4.30
N PRO A 301 22.45 5.53 4.40
CA PRO A 301 21.97 4.54 3.44
C PRO A 301 20.43 4.51 3.44
N SER A 302 19.83 4.55 2.25
CA SER A 302 18.39 4.81 2.06
C SER A 302 17.41 3.90 2.81
N SER A 303 17.80 2.66 3.17
CA SER A 303 16.85 1.63 3.63
C SER A 303 16.46 1.68 5.11
N ARG A 304 17.23 2.37 5.99
CA ARG A 304 16.98 2.31 7.45
C ARG A 304 16.51 3.61 8.09
N PHE A 305 16.58 4.73 7.38
CA PHE A 305 16.31 6.07 7.95
C PHE A 305 15.07 6.76 7.37
N PHE A 306 14.48 6.20 6.31
CA PHE A 306 13.27 6.73 5.68
C PHE A 306 12.06 6.85 6.63
N PRO A 307 11.75 5.84 7.45
CA PRO A 307 10.62 5.93 8.36
C PRO A 307 10.78 7.10 9.33
N ILE A 308 11.99 7.36 9.83
CA ILE A 308 12.27 8.40 10.82
C ILE A 308 12.01 9.81 10.25
N LEU A 309 12.55 10.12 9.07
CA LEU A 309 12.33 11.44 8.46
C LEU A 309 10.86 11.64 8.06
N ALA A 310 10.24 10.61 7.47
CA ALA A 310 8.85 10.68 7.01
C ALA A 310 7.85 10.78 8.18
N ILE A 311 8.04 9.99 9.24
CA ILE A 311 7.18 9.99 10.44
C ILE A 311 7.38 11.28 11.24
N GLY A 312 8.62 11.75 11.40
CA GLY A 312 8.92 12.99 12.13
C GLY A 312 8.55 14.28 11.38
N GLY A 313 8.18 14.17 10.10
CA GLY A 313 7.90 15.33 9.23
C GLY A 313 9.14 16.17 8.95
N TYR A 314 10.30 15.53 8.80
CA TYR A 314 11.58 16.17 8.50
C TYR A 314 11.87 16.13 7.00
N PRO A 315 12.45 17.20 6.45
CA PRO A 315 12.80 17.22 5.03
C PRO A 315 13.94 16.24 4.73
N GLY A 316 13.81 15.51 3.63
CA GLY A 316 14.87 14.62 3.18
C GLY A 316 14.71 14.19 1.72
N ILE A 317 15.84 14.10 1.03
CA ILE A 317 15.94 13.75 -0.38
C ILE A 317 16.78 12.47 -0.54
N THR A 318 16.47 11.68 -1.56
CA THR A 318 17.29 10.52 -1.93
C THR A 318 18.02 10.84 -3.22
N VAL A 319 19.35 10.72 -3.20
CA VAL A 319 20.21 10.93 -4.36
C VAL A 319 20.76 9.58 -4.81
N PRO A 320 20.63 9.19 -6.09
CA PRO A 320 21.28 7.99 -6.62
C PRO A 320 22.80 8.05 -6.39
N ALA A 321 23.39 7.02 -5.80
CA ALA A 321 24.78 7.02 -5.37
C ALA A 321 25.66 5.95 -6.04
N GLY A 322 25.05 5.00 -6.76
CA GLY A 322 25.75 3.98 -7.54
C GLY A 322 25.13 2.61 -7.42
N TYR A 323 25.92 1.58 -7.68
CA TYR A 323 25.55 0.18 -7.56
C TYR A 323 26.44 -0.51 -6.53
N GLY A 324 25.86 -1.37 -5.70
CA GLY A 324 26.59 -2.17 -4.72
C GLY A 324 27.41 -3.28 -5.38
N SER A 325 28.25 -3.96 -4.59
CA SER A 325 29.02 -5.14 -5.05
C SER A 325 28.12 -6.32 -5.44
N ASP A 326 26.85 -6.28 -5.04
CA ASP A 326 25.77 -7.18 -5.42
C ASP A 326 25.05 -6.75 -6.72
N GLY A 327 25.47 -5.66 -7.34
CA GLY A 327 24.88 -5.11 -8.56
C GLY A 327 23.56 -4.35 -8.34
N MET A 328 23.13 -4.15 -7.09
CA MET A 328 21.90 -3.42 -6.79
C MET A 328 22.13 -1.90 -6.75
N PRO A 329 21.29 -1.07 -7.40
CA PRO A 329 21.39 0.38 -7.28
C PRO A 329 21.11 0.79 -5.83
N PHE A 330 21.97 1.63 -5.25
CA PHE A 330 21.74 2.21 -3.94
C PHE A 330 21.73 3.74 -4.01
N GLY A 331 20.80 4.33 -3.28
CA GLY A 331 20.71 5.76 -3.05
C GLY A 331 21.30 6.13 -1.70
N ILE A 332 21.91 7.31 -1.63
CA ILE A 332 22.25 7.99 -0.40
C ILE A 332 21.11 8.95 -0.06
N ARG A 333 20.62 8.88 1.17
CA ARG A 333 19.56 9.76 1.66
C ARG A 333 20.13 10.87 2.52
N ILE A 334 19.74 12.10 2.19
CA ILE A 334 20.18 13.33 2.84
C ILE A 334 18.95 13.92 3.53
N GLY A 335 18.97 14.00 4.86
CA GLY A 335 17.86 14.52 5.66
C GLY A 335 18.32 15.59 6.63
N GLY A 336 17.44 16.54 6.96
CA GLY A 336 17.78 17.64 7.87
C GLY A 336 16.63 17.99 8.81
N LEU A 337 16.87 18.93 9.72
CA LEU A 337 15.81 19.48 10.57
C LEU A 337 14.87 20.37 9.73
N LYS A 338 13.67 20.66 10.25
CA LYS A 338 12.74 21.60 9.62
C LYS A 338 13.43 22.96 9.41
N GLY A 339 13.29 23.56 8.23
CA GLY A 339 13.96 24.80 7.83
C GLY A 339 15.28 24.58 7.05
N THR A 340 15.69 23.33 6.82
CA THR A 340 16.89 22.99 6.02
C THR A 340 16.59 22.66 4.56
N GLU A 341 15.33 22.76 4.13
CA GLU A 341 14.86 22.52 2.76
C GLU A 341 15.66 23.29 1.69
N PRO A 342 16.04 24.58 1.90
CA PRO A 342 16.87 25.30 0.93
C PRO A 342 18.28 24.71 0.79
N ALA A 343 18.87 24.20 1.88
CA ALA A 343 20.20 23.58 1.88
C ALA A 343 20.18 22.19 1.22
N LEU A 344 19.07 21.44 1.38
CA LEU A 344 18.84 20.16 0.69
C LEU A 344 18.63 20.36 -0.82
N SER A 345 18.03 21.48 -1.22
CA SER A 345 17.84 21.81 -2.64
C SER A 345 19.18 22.18 -3.33
N LEU A 346 20.10 22.81 -2.60
CA LEU A 346 21.45 23.16 -3.07
C LEU A 346 22.38 21.95 -3.26
N SER A 347 22.14 20.84 -2.56
CA SER A 347 22.94 19.61 -2.70
C SER A 347 22.61 18.84 -3.99
N LEU A 348 21.40 18.99 -4.53
CA LEU A 348 21.00 18.49 -5.86
C LEU A 348 21.73 19.22 -7.00
N LEU A 349 21.98 20.53 -6.86
CA LEU A 349 22.67 21.34 -7.88
C LEU A 349 24.18 21.02 -8.03
N LYS A 350 24.77 20.26 -7.09
CA LYS A 350 26.19 19.85 -7.12
C LYS A 350 26.40 18.34 -7.36
N GLN A 351 25.41 17.66 -7.93
CA GLN A 351 25.42 16.21 -8.18
C GLN A 351 26.67 15.73 -8.95
N ASP A 352 27.15 16.55 -9.91
CA ASP A 352 28.28 16.24 -10.78
C ASP A 352 29.66 16.22 -10.10
N MET A 353 29.78 16.88 -8.94
CA MET A 353 31.02 16.91 -8.14
C MET A 353 31.11 15.77 -7.13
N LEU A 354 29.96 15.33 -6.58
CA LEU A 354 29.88 14.25 -5.61
C LEU A 354 30.08 12.87 -6.25
N SER A 355 29.50 12.67 -7.45
CA SER A 355 29.62 11.40 -8.19
C SER A 355 31.06 11.05 -8.55
N ARG A 356 31.87 12.03 -9.00
CA ARG A 356 33.28 11.83 -9.39
C ARG A 356 34.22 11.53 -8.21
N LYS A 357 33.93 12.04 -7.01
CA LYS A 357 34.75 11.79 -5.82
C LYS A 357 34.43 10.44 -5.15
N LEU A 358 33.17 9.99 -5.21
CA LEU A 358 32.74 8.72 -4.61
C LEU A 358 33.24 7.49 -5.40
N GLN A 359 33.43 7.59 -6.72
CA GLN A 359 33.94 6.48 -7.54
C GLN A 359 35.39 6.05 -7.22
N ARG A 360 36.21 6.89 -6.57
CA ARG A 360 37.61 6.55 -6.24
C ARG A 360 37.79 5.70 -4.98
N PHE A 361 36.73 5.42 -4.21
CA PHE A 361 36.80 4.74 -2.90
C PHE A 361 36.17 3.34 -2.85
N ALA A 362 35.75 2.78 -3.99
CA ALA A 362 34.99 1.52 -4.08
C ALA A 362 35.83 0.24 -3.89
N GLY A 363 36.66 0.21 -2.83
CA GLY A 363 37.44 -0.97 -2.43
C GLY A 363 36.98 -1.61 -1.12
N HIS A 364 36.58 -0.83 -0.11
CA HIS A 364 36.16 -1.33 1.20
C HIS A 364 34.94 -0.54 1.69
N LEU A 365 34.02 -1.24 2.35
CA LEU A 365 32.79 -0.71 2.96
C LEU A 365 33.13 0.43 3.94
N LEU A 366 33.18 1.68 3.47
CA LEU A 366 33.47 2.84 4.31
C LEU A 366 32.46 3.97 4.05
N LEU A 367 31.71 4.27 5.11
CA LEU A 367 30.79 5.38 5.26
C LEU A 367 31.52 6.71 4.98
N VAL A 368 31.08 7.47 3.97
CA VAL A 368 31.53 8.86 3.78
C VAL A 368 30.48 9.79 4.39
N VAL A 369 30.77 10.32 5.59
CA VAL A 369 30.06 11.47 6.15
C VAL A 369 30.69 12.72 5.55
N MET A 370 30.06 13.34 4.56
CA MET A 370 30.44 14.69 4.13
C MET A 370 29.86 15.71 5.10
N PHE A 371 30.73 16.35 5.88
CA PHE A 371 30.39 17.52 6.68
C PHE A 371 30.21 18.74 5.77
N ILE A 372 29.05 19.40 5.84
CA ILE A 372 28.94 20.83 5.56
C ILE A 372 28.88 21.50 6.94
N THR A 373 30.03 21.88 7.48
CA THR A 373 30.11 22.60 8.76
C THR A 373 29.65 24.04 8.60
N LYS A 374 28.84 24.50 9.57
CA LYS A 374 28.39 25.88 9.74
C LYS A 374 29.58 26.79 10.12
N VAL A 375 29.50 28.05 9.70
CA VAL A 375 30.38 29.16 10.11
C VAL A 375 30.49 29.22 11.64
N ASN A 376 31.72 29.35 12.14
CA ASN A 376 32.22 29.28 13.53
C ASN A 376 31.47 30.12 14.59
N TYR A 377 31.41 29.62 15.85
CA TYR A 377 32.13 30.17 17.03
C TYR A 377 32.10 29.23 18.28
N SER A 378 33.31 28.80 18.70
CA SER A 378 33.85 28.47 20.04
C SER A 378 33.24 27.43 21.04
N ASN A 379 34.06 26.40 21.30
CA ASN A 379 34.47 25.75 22.57
C ASN A 379 33.61 24.72 23.38
N SER A 380 34.27 23.56 23.57
CA SER A 380 34.34 22.63 24.73
C SER A 380 33.28 21.54 24.98
N ASP A 381 33.59 20.32 24.49
CA ASP A 381 33.89 19.08 25.26
C ASP A 381 32.84 18.40 26.18
N ARG A 382 32.35 17.23 25.73
CA ARG A 382 32.46 15.86 26.33
C ARG A 382 31.18 15.01 26.39
N CYS A 383 31.31 13.87 25.69
CA CYS A 383 30.86 12.50 26.03
C CYS A 383 29.38 12.10 25.89
N LEU A 384 29.05 11.45 24.76
CA LEU A 384 28.14 10.29 24.74
C LEU A 384 28.71 9.19 23.81
N SER A 385 28.89 8.02 24.40
CA SER A 385 29.70 6.90 23.91
C SER A 385 28.87 5.84 23.20
N ARG A 386 29.38 5.39 22.03
CA ARG A 386 28.98 4.23 21.20
C ARG A 386 27.97 4.47 20.04
N LEU A 387 28.26 5.50 19.23
CA LEU A 387 28.20 5.41 17.76
C LEU A 387 29.66 5.38 17.26
N GLN A 388 30.02 4.48 16.34
CA GLN A 388 31.35 4.54 15.72
C GLN A 388 31.40 5.70 14.71
N LEU A 389 31.79 6.88 15.20
CA LEU A 389 32.22 8.03 14.41
C LEU A 389 33.73 7.94 14.18
N TRP A 390 34.17 7.85 12.93
CA TRP A 390 35.59 7.92 12.58
C TRP A 390 36.04 9.40 12.54
N LYS A 391 37.00 9.78 13.40
CA LYS A 391 37.75 11.05 13.32
C LYS A 391 39.01 10.81 12.48
N PHE A 392 39.07 11.32 11.26
CA PHE A 392 40.34 11.44 10.52
C PHE A 392 40.99 12.79 10.85
N GLY A 393 42.28 12.74 11.19
CA GLY A 393 43.11 13.91 11.44
C GLY A 393 43.34 14.76 10.18
N LYS A 394 43.86 15.98 10.39
CA LYS A 394 44.21 16.98 9.38
C LYS A 394 44.85 16.35 8.13
N VAL A 395 44.33 16.73 6.96
CA VAL A 395 45.13 16.80 5.74
C VAL A 395 45.30 18.28 5.45
N ASP A 396 46.52 18.79 5.65
CA ASP A 396 46.90 20.12 5.22
C ASP A 396 46.82 20.19 3.69
N LEU A 397 45.90 21.01 3.18
CA LEU A 397 45.92 21.46 1.79
C LEU A 397 46.94 22.60 1.68
N ALA A 398 48.22 22.24 1.56
CA ALA A 398 49.18 23.15 0.96
C ALA A 398 48.83 23.28 -0.53
N CYS A 399 48.46 24.49 -0.96
CA CYS A 399 48.57 24.85 -2.35
C CYS A 399 50.06 24.81 -2.73
N SER A 400 50.44 23.89 -3.61
CA SER A 400 51.58 24.12 -4.49
C SER A 400 51.10 23.96 -5.92
N SER A 401 51.16 25.08 -6.63
CA SER A 401 51.12 25.18 -8.08
C SER A 401 52.15 24.26 -8.73
N GLN A 402 51.69 23.36 -9.60
CA GLN A 402 52.22 23.12 -10.95
C GLN A 402 51.29 22.19 -11.72
#